data_AF-A0A9Q9HAB4-F1
#
_entry.id   AF-A0A9Q9HAB4-F1
#
_cell.length_a   1.000
_cell.length_b   1.000
_cell.length_c   1.000
_cell.angle_alpha   90.00
_cell.angle_beta   90.00
_cell.angle_gamma   90.00
#
_symmetry.space_group_name_H-M   'P 1'
#
loop_
_entity.id
_entity.type
_entity.pdbx_description
1 polymer ?
#
loop_
_entity_poly.entity_id
_entity_poly.type
_entity_poly.pdbx_seq_one_letter_code
_entity_poly.pdbx_strand_id
1 'polypeptide(L)'
;MHIEIEREVHDMTLKTIVQGRFLAEEWLGGSLVPKGTSKSIIIEALRTLQERDGFKTVDTDLIELMGEQIRKTLNEIRKGKGDAAIAEDVDVVWEQDQKVVEYVNLAYRWKQFKAARVELDDKLAAIRESDVLLASVI
;
A
#
# COMPACT_ATOMS: atom_id res chain seq x y z
N MET A 1 -11.47 -2.84 27.73
CA MET A 1 -12.07 -1.89 26.76
C MET A 1 -11.08 -0.85 26.24
N HIS A 2 -10.71 0.23 26.96
CA HIS A 2 -9.76 1.22 26.41
C HIS A 2 -8.37 0.64 26.07
N ILE A 3 -7.79 -0.16 26.97
CA ILE A 3 -6.45 -0.76 26.78
C ILE A 3 -6.42 -1.75 25.59
N GLU A 4 -7.50 -2.46 25.34
CA GLU A 4 -7.57 -3.44 24.23
C GLU A 4 -7.70 -2.74 22.88
N ILE A 5 -8.52 -1.69 22.80
CA ILE A 5 -8.66 -0.86 21.59
C ILE A 5 -7.33 -0.15 21.28
N GLU A 6 -6.67 0.41 22.29
CA GLU A 6 -5.35 1.04 22.12
C GLU A 6 -4.30 0.05 21.61
N ARG A 7 -4.27 -1.17 22.17
CA ARG A 7 -3.36 -2.22 21.73
C ARG A 7 -3.62 -2.64 20.28
N GLU A 8 -4.88 -2.84 19.92
CA GLU A 8 -5.27 -3.21 18.56
C GLU A 8 -4.87 -2.12 17.55
N VAL A 9 -5.16 -0.85 17.84
CA VAL A 9 -4.75 0.28 16.99
C VAL A 9 -3.23 0.36 16.88
N HIS A 10 -2.49 0.08 17.95
CA HIS A 10 -1.03 0.04 17.92
C HIS A 10 -0.51 -1.07 16.99
N ASP A 11 -1.06 -2.28 17.09
CA ASP A 11 -0.67 -3.42 16.24
C ASP A 11 -0.98 -3.14 14.76
N MET A 12 -2.13 -2.53 14.46
CA MET A 12 -2.51 -2.12 13.10
C MET A 12 -1.60 -1.01 12.55
N THR A 13 -1.23 -0.04 13.41
CA THR A 13 -0.28 1.01 13.05
C THR A 13 1.08 0.42 12.72
N LEU A 14 1.58 -0.49 13.56
CA LEU A 14 2.85 -1.19 13.32
C LEU A 14 2.79 -1.99 12.01
N LYS A 15 1.70 -2.74 11.77
CA LYS A 15 1.49 -3.48 10.52
C LYS A 15 1.56 -2.56 9.31
N THR A 16 0.91 -1.39 9.37
CA THR A 16 0.90 -0.40 8.29
C THR A 16 2.30 0.14 8.00
N ILE A 17 3.06 0.49 9.06
CA ILE A 17 4.45 0.95 8.94
C ILE A 17 5.32 -0.13 8.29
N VAL A 18 5.20 -1.38 8.74
CA VAL A 18 6.00 -2.50 8.22
C VAL A 18 5.69 -2.77 6.75
N GLN A 19 4.41 -2.84 6.37
CA GLN A 19 4.03 -3.07 4.97
C GLN A 19 4.42 -1.90 4.06
N GLY A 20 4.29 -0.66 4.55
CA GLY A 20 4.74 0.52 3.82
C GLY A 20 6.24 0.49 3.55
N ARG A 21 7.03 0.11 4.54
CA ARG A 21 8.48 -0.08 4.39
C ARG A 21 8.82 -1.19 3.39
N PHE A 22 8.15 -2.34 3.43
CA PHE A 22 8.38 -3.41 2.46
C PHE A 22 8.04 -2.98 1.03
N LEU A 23 6.94 -2.26 0.84
CA LEU A 23 6.60 -1.66 -0.46
C LEU A 23 7.71 -0.70 -0.92
N ALA A 24 8.19 0.17 -0.03
CA ALA A 24 9.23 1.11 -0.35
C ALA A 24 10.56 0.45 -0.72
N GLU A 25 11.01 -0.53 0.07
CA GLU A 25 12.24 -1.28 -0.18
C GLU A 25 12.17 -2.04 -1.52
N GLU A 26 11.06 -2.72 -1.81
CA GLU A 26 10.85 -3.42 -3.07
C GLU A 26 10.82 -2.46 -4.26
N TRP A 27 10.12 -1.33 -4.13
CA TRP A 27 10.01 -0.37 -5.22
C TRP A 27 11.34 0.34 -5.50
N LEU A 28 11.97 0.91 -4.46
CA LEU A 28 13.19 1.70 -4.60
C LEU A 28 14.42 0.85 -4.93
N GLY A 29 14.43 -0.42 -4.51
CA GLY A 29 15.45 -1.40 -4.90
C GLY A 29 15.19 -2.04 -6.27
N GLY A 30 13.96 -1.95 -6.77
CA GLY A 30 13.53 -2.55 -8.03
C GLY A 30 13.81 -1.69 -9.27
N SER A 31 13.36 -2.21 -10.41
CA SER A 31 13.57 -1.58 -11.73
C SER A 31 12.46 -0.59 -12.14
N LEU A 32 11.37 -0.48 -11.36
CA LEU A 32 10.24 0.38 -11.68
C LEU A 32 10.50 1.84 -11.31
N VAL A 33 10.74 2.67 -12.32
CA VAL A 33 10.85 4.13 -12.16
C VAL A 33 9.49 4.78 -12.44
N PRO A 34 8.88 5.49 -11.46
CA PRO A 34 7.65 6.24 -11.69
C PRO A 34 7.78 7.21 -12.86
N LYS A 35 6.74 7.31 -13.70
CA LYS A 35 6.74 8.16 -14.91
C LYS A 35 5.71 9.29 -14.79
N GLY A 36 5.92 10.35 -15.56
CA GLY A 36 4.98 11.47 -15.68
C GLY A 36 4.99 12.42 -14.50
N THR A 37 3.89 13.16 -14.34
CA THR A 37 3.74 14.23 -13.32
C THR A 37 3.70 13.71 -11.89
N SER A 38 3.33 12.44 -11.69
CA SER A 38 3.29 11.80 -10.37
C SER A 38 4.66 11.28 -9.90
N LYS A 39 5.72 11.41 -10.70
CA LYS A 39 7.03 10.84 -10.38
C LYS A 39 7.58 11.36 -9.05
N SER A 40 7.60 12.67 -8.86
CA SER A 40 8.19 13.28 -7.66
C SER A 40 7.44 12.88 -6.40
N ILE A 41 6.11 12.97 -6.43
CA ILE A 41 5.26 12.66 -5.28
C ILE A 41 5.33 11.17 -4.89
N ILE A 42 5.40 10.25 -5.86
CA ILE A 42 5.57 8.82 -5.57
C ILE A 42 6.94 8.55 -4.96
N ILE A 43 8.02 9.13 -5.50
CA ILE A 43 9.37 8.94 -4.95
C ILE A 43 9.47 9.49 -3.52
N GLU A 44 8.88 10.66 -3.26
CA GLU A 44 8.84 11.25 -1.93
C GLU A 44 8.07 10.36 -0.96
N ALA A 45 6.89 9.88 -1.34
CA ALA A 45 6.11 8.94 -0.53
C ALA A 45 6.87 7.65 -0.22
N LEU A 46 7.55 7.06 -1.20
CA LEU A 46 8.35 5.85 -1.00
C LEU A 46 9.51 6.08 -0.01
N ARG A 47 10.20 7.23 -0.08
CA ARG A 47 11.25 7.57 0.89
C ARG A 47 10.69 7.72 2.29
N THR A 48 9.57 8.42 2.43
CA THR A 48 8.88 8.61 3.70
C THR A 48 8.41 7.28 4.31
N LEU A 49 7.92 6.35 3.48
CA LEU A 49 7.57 5.00 3.91
C LEU A 49 8.80 4.17 4.33
N GLN A 50 9.93 4.33 3.63
CA GLN A 50 11.19 3.66 3.96
C GLN A 50 11.75 4.12 5.31
N GLU A 51 11.65 5.42 5.61
CA GLU A 51 12.14 6.05 6.84
C GLU A 51 11.25 5.76 8.07
N ARG A 52 10.12 5.06 7.89
CA ARG A 52 9.14 4.68 8.93
C ARG A 52 8.34 5.85 9.52
N ASP A 53 8.45 7.04 8.93
CA ASP A 53 7.92 8.28 9.52
C ASP A 53 6.67 8.85 8.84
N GLY A 54 6.19 8.29 7.72
CA GLY A 54 5.01 8.91 7.09
C GLY A 54 4.14 8.03 6.20
N PHE A 55 3.60 6.96 6.77
CA PHE A 55 2.35 6.39 6.21
C PHE A 55 1.18 7.40 6.27
N LYS A 56 1.23 8.39 7.17
CA LYS A 56 0.20 9.45 7.29
C LYS A 56 0.14 10.41 6.11
N THR A 57 1.25 10.61 5.41
CA THR A 57 1.32 11.46 4.21
C THR A 57 0.96 10.71 2.93
N VAL A 58 0.69 9.40 3.04
CA VAL A 58 0.27 8.54 1.94
C VAL A 58 -1.22 8.29 2.09
N ASP A 59 -2.00 9.08 1.35
CA ASP A 59 -3.45 8.97 1.27
C ASP A 59 -3.88 7.90 0.25
N THR A 60 -5.19 7.62 0.23
CA THR A 60 -5.79 6.63 -0.65
C THR A 60 -5.52 6.95 -2.13
N ASP A 61 -5.60 8.22 -2.53
CA ASP A 61 -5.41 8.63 -3.92
C ASP A 61 -3.98 8.35 -4.38
N LEU A 62 -2.99 8.62 -3.52
CA LEU A 62 -1.59 8.31 -3.80
C LEU A 62 -1.35 6.79 -3.85
N ILE A 63 -1.99 6.01 -2.99
CA ILE A 63 -1.93 4.54 -3.05
C ILE A 63 -2.50 4.03 -4.38
N GLU A 64 -3.66 4.51 -4.82
CA GLU A 64 -4.22 4.11 -6.12
C GLU A 64 -3.30 4.52 -7.28
N LEU A 65 -2.71 5.72 -7.21
CA LEU A 65 -1.78 6.22 -8.21
C LEU A 65 -0.52 5.34 -8.33
N MET A 66 0.00 4.86 -7.19
CA MET A 66 1.09 3.88 -7.16
C MET A 66 0.66 2.55 -7.82
N GLY A 67 -0.51 2.01 -7.47
CA GLY A 67 -1.04 0.80 -8.08
C GLY A 67 -1.20 0.93 -9.60
N GLU A 68 -1.68 2.07 -10.06
CA GLU A 68 -1.86 2.37 -11.48
C GLU A 68 -0.54 2.44 -12.25
N GLN A 69 0.55 2.95 -11.64
CA GLN A 69 1.88 2.93 -12.24
C GLN A 69 2.41 1.50 -12.38
N ILE A 70 2.22 0.65 -11.36
CA ILE A 70 2.58 -0.77 -11.43
C ILE A 70 1.80 -1.45 -12.55
N ARG A 71 0.47 -1.28 -12.56
CA ARG A 71 -0.44 -1.87 -13.55
C ARG A 71 -0.04 -1.54 -14.98
N LYS A 72 0.13 -0.25 -15.27
CA LYS A 72 0.48 0.24 -16.61
C LYS A 72 1.83 -0.29 -17.04
N THR A 73 2.85 -0.18 -16.19
CA THR A 73 4.21 -0.61 -16.54
C THR A 73 4.28 -2.12 -16.75
N LEU A 74 3.57 -2.92 -15.94
CA LEU A 74 3.50 -4.36 -16.14
C LEU A 74 2.74 -4.74 -17.41
N ASN A 75 1.66 -4.01 -17.74
CA ASN A 75 0.93 -4.21 -18.99
C ASN A 75 1.71 -3.79 -20.25
N GLU A 76 2.65 -2.85 -20.13
CA GLU A 76 3.61 -2.52 -21.20
C GLU A 76 4.55 -3.70 -21.50
N ILE A 77 4.93 -4.47 -20.49
CA ILE A 77 5.83 -5.64 -20.62
C ILE A 77 5.04 -6.89 -21.05
N ARG A 78 3.92 -7.15 -20.37
CA ARG A 78 3.03 -8.28 -20.64
C ARG A 78 1.58 -7.88 -20.50
N LYS A 79 0.92 -7.73 -21.65
CA LYS A 79 -0.48 -7.31 -21.75
C LYS A 79 -1.41 -8.16 -20.85
N GLY A 80 -2.20 -7.48 -20.02
CA GLY A 80 -3.19 -8.07 -19.11
C GLY A 80 -2.61 -8.58 -17.78
N LYS A 81 -1.29 -8.75 -17.67
CA LYS A 81 -0.65 -9.24 -16.44
C LYS A 81 -0.68 -8.19 -15.33
N GLY A 82 -0.64 -6.90 -15.69
CA GLY A 82 -0.80 -5.79 -14.75
C GLY A 82 -2.19 -5.77 -14.11
N ASP A 83 -3.23 -5.95 -14.92
CA ASP A 83 -4.62 -5.99 -14.43
C ASP A 83 -4.83 -7.18 -13.48
N ALA A 84 -4.33 -8.36 -13.85
CA ALA A 84 -4.39 -9.54 -12.99
C ALA A 84 -3.63 -9.34 -11.67
N ALA A 85 -2.41 -8.80 -11.71
CA ALA A 85 -1.58 -8.63 -10.51
C ALA A 85 -2.17 -7.64 -9.48
N ILE A 86 -2.90 -6.63 -9.96
CA ILE A 86 -3.62 -5.67 -9.11
C ILE A 86 -4.91 -6.27 -8.55
N ALA A 87 -5.61 -7.11 -9.32
CA ALA A 87 -6.89 -7.70 -8.93
C ALA A 87 -6.73 -8.88 -7.95
N GLU A 88 -5.75 -9.75 -8.19
CA GLU A 88 -5.60 -11.03 -7.47
C GLU A 88 -4.14 -11.42 -7.28
N ASP A 89 -3.90 -12.45 -6.46
CA ASP A 89 -2.55 -13.02 -6.29
C ASP A 89 -2.21 -13.87 -7.51
N VAL A 90 -1.10 -13.53 -8.16
CA VAL A 90 -0.70 -14.12 -9.42
C VAL A 90 0.54 -14.98 -9.21
N ASP A 91 0.43 -16.27 -9.54
CA ASP A 91 1.57 -17.18 -9.54
C ASP A 91 2.53 -16.85 -10.70
N VAL A 92 3.82 -16.89 -10.37
CA VAL A 92 4.96 -16.59 -11.24
C VAL A 92 5.98 -17.73 -11.28
N VAL A 93 5.68 -18.91 -10.72
CA VAL A 93 6.59 -20.08 -10.70
C VAL A 93 7.12 -20.46 -12.09
N TRP A 94 6.30 -20.30 -13.13
CA TRP A 94 6.66 -20.60 -14.52
C TRP A 94 7.02 -19.35 -15.35
N GLU A 95 7.09 -18.19 -14.71
CA GLU A 95 7.45 -16.94 -15.37
C GLU A 95 8.96 -16.89 -15.63
N GLN A 96 9.33 -16.75 -16.90
CA GLN A 96 10.73 -16.64 -17.31
C GLN A 96 11.21 -15.19 -17.41
N ASP A 97 10.28 -14.24 -17.54
CA ASP A 97 10.61 -12.82 -17.58
C ASP A 97 10.78 -12.27 -16.16
N GLN A 98 12.04 -12.12 -15.75
CA GLN A 98 12.39 -11.62 -14.42
C GLN A 98 11.74 -10.26 -14.10
N LYS A 99 11.53 -9.38 -15.08
CA LYS A 99 10.85 -8.10 -14.84
C LYS A 99 9.36 -8.27 -14.55
N VAL A 100 8.73 -9.25 -15.19
CA VAL A 100 7.35 -9.61 -14.87
C VAL A 100 7.26 -10.14 -13.44
N VAL A 101 8.19 -10.99 -13.02
CA VAL A 101 8.27 -11.50 -11.63
C VAL A 101 8.42 -10.35 -10.64
N GLU A 102 9.39 -9.46 -10.86
CA GLU A 102 9.64 -8.28 -10.02
C GLU A 102 8.38 -7.42 -9.86
N TYR A 103 7.69 -7.12 -10.96
CA TYR A 103 6.53 -6.23 -10.91
C TYR A 103 5.28 -6.89 -10.34
N VAL A 104 5.13 -8.22 -10.49
CA VAL A 104 4.08 -8.97 -9.80
C VAL A 104 4.33 -8.98 -8.29
N ASN A 105 5.58 -9.18 -7.86
CA ASN A 105 5.95 -9.09 -6.44
C ASN A 105 5.72 -7.68 -5.88
N LEU A 106 6.05 -6.65 -6.67
CA LEU A 106 5.78 -5.26 -6.29
C LEU A 106 4.27 -4.99 -6.16
N ALA A 107 3.45 -5.49 -7.09
CA ALA A 107 1.99 -5.42 -7.00
C ALA A 107 1.47 -6.11 -5.74
N TYR A 108 2.05 -7.26 -5.37
CA TYR A 108 1.73 -7.94 -4.12
C TYR A 108 2.05 -7.08 -2.89
N ARG A 109 3.25 -6.48 -2.81
CA ARG A 109 3.61 -5.56 -1.70
C ARG A 109 2.66 -4.36 -1.63
N TRP A 110 2.29 -3.80 -2.77
CA TRP A 110 1.33 -2.71 -2.85
C TRP A 110 -0.03 -3.11 -2.29
N LYS A 111 -0.56 -4.29 -2.65
CA LYS A 111 -1.81 -4.82 -2.09
C LYS A 111 -1.76 -4.99 -0.58
N GLN A 112 -0.65 -5.53 -0.04
CA GLN A 112 -0.48 -5.70 1.41
C GLN A 112 -0.47 -4.36 2.15
N PHE A 113 0.22 -3.36 1.61
CA PHE A 113 0.22 -2.02 2.19
C PHE A 113 -1.17 -1.36 2.11
N LYS A 114 -1.83 -1.41 0.95
CA LYS A 114 -3.19 -0.88 0.76
C LYS A 114 -4.17 -1.51 1.75
N ALA A 115 -4.15 -2.84 1.89
CA ALA A 115 -5.01 -3.55 2.82
C ALA A 115 -4.77 -3.11 4.27
N ALA A 116 -3.51 -3.03 4.71
CA ALA A 116 -3.17 -2.58 6.06
C ALA A 116 -3.60 -1.13 6.33
N ARG A 117 -3.46 -0.24 5.34
CA ARG A 117 -3.87 1.16 5.45
C ARG A 117 -5.39 1.30 5.60
N VAL A 118 -6.15 0.62 4.74
CA VAL A 118 -7.62 0.61 4.78
C VAL A 118 -8.12 0.07 6.11
N GLU A 119 -7.56 -1.06 6.57
CA GLU A 119 -7.92 -1.65 7.86
C GLU A 119 -7.75 -0.66 9.02
N LEU A 120 -6.61 0.05 9.05
CA LEU A 120 -6.32 1.07 10.07
C LEU A 120 -7.28 2.27 9.97
N ASP A 121 -7.53 2.78 8.77
CA ASP A 121 -8.41 3.94 8.56
C ASP A 121 -9.87 3.61 8.93
N ASP A 122 -10.35 2.42 8.60
CA ASP A 122 -11.68 1.92 8.97
C ASP A 122 -11.80 1.79 10.50
N LYS A 123 -10.76 1.26 11.17
CA LYS A 123 -10.74 1.17 12.64
C LYS A 123 -10.80 2.55 13.29
N LEU A 124 -10.01 3.50 12.80
CA LEU A 124 -10.00 4.88 13.32
C LEU A 124 -11.32 5.60 13.01
N ALA A 125 -11.99 5.30 11.90
CA ALA A 125 -13.32 5.82 11.60
C ALA A 125 -14.37 5.25 12.56
N ALA A 126 -14.34 3.94 12.82
CA ALA A 126 -15.26 3.28 13.75
C ALA A 126 -15.14 3.80 15.19
N ILE A 127 -13.91 4.06 15.66
CA ILE A 127 -13.66 4.68 16.98
C ILE A 127 -14.31 6.07 17.03
N ARG A 128 -14.05 6.92 16.03
CA ARG A 128 -14.61 8.27 15.95
C ARG A 128 -16.15 8.27 15.94
N GLU A 129 -16.75 7.39 15.14
CA GLU A 129 -18.21 7.27 15.06
C GLU A 129 -18.80 6.80 16.40
N SER A 130 -18.15 5.84 17.07
CA SER A 130 -18.58 5.35 18.38
C SER A 130 -18.54 6.46 19.44
N ASP A 131 -17.50 7.29 19.44
CA ASP A 131 -17.36 8.42 20.36
C ASP A 131 -18.47 9.46 20.14
N VAL A 132 -18.80 9.75 18.86
CA VAL A 132 -19.91 10.66 18.50
C VAL A 132 -21.26 10.10 19.00
N LEU A 133 -21.52 8.81 18.78
CA LEU A 133 -22.73 8.15 19.24
C LEU A 133 -22.86 8.20 20.77
N LEU A 134 -21.79 7.89 21.51
CA LEU A 134 -21.78 7.93 22.97
C LEU A 134 -22.02 9.35 23.49
N ALA A 135 -21.41 10.36 22.86
CA ALA A 135 -21.62 11.76 23.21
C ALA A 135 -23.06 12.24 22.94
N SER A 136 -23.78 11.62 22.01
CA SER A 136 -25.17 11.98 21.68
C SER A 136 -26.24 11.40 22.62
N VAL A 137 -25.85 10.45 23.47
CA VAL A 137 -26.74 9.74 24.42
C VAL A 137 -26.62 10.31 25.85
N ILE A 138 -25.64 11.19 26.10
CA ILE A 138 -25.40 11.90 27.37
C ILE A 138 -25.99 13.31 27.27
#